data_AF-A0A9P6TSR8-F1
#
_entry.id   AF-A0A9P6TSR8-F1
#
_cell.length_a   1.000
_cell.length_b   1.000
_cell.length_c   1.000
_cell.angle_alpha   90.00
_cell.angle_beta   90.00
_cell.angle_gamma   90.00
#
_symmetry.space_group_name_H-M   'P 1'
#
loop_
_entity.id
_entity.type
_entity.pdbx_description
1 polymer ?
#
loop_
_entity_poly.entity_id
_entity_poly.type
_entity_poly.pdbx_seq_one_letter_code
_entity_poly.pdbx_strand_id
1 'polypeptide(L)'
;MLYATLVVLLWVAACSALTGRFMQVTDFHIDPHYTAGTDPGTWCHRKNSKDGGKNIAGKFGTLSSKCDAPPALVEASFDFMKKHLQDVDFILYTGDSVRHDRDKDNVPRTENEVIDGQKTIIQYFGQTYNLRSTPCIPAIGNNDVYDNNVVVMDDQQYGTIESIWKPLGLNLTNSFRTGGYFVQQLSAHLRVVSMNTMLLLRKNKKLSDCEEPGQPGSIHLEWFKHELEDARTANDKVYVIAHVPPNGKTDKVFYKPSCYTKYMDILSSYGDVILGHFAGHFNNDQLTVVTDHSKHMPALATDRPHVEGKVQTVLFNAPSILPLNNPAIRIYEYETKGDRYPIGTIRDWYQYYANLEEANKSGRLDFQLEYQASKTYGVDHFDAAGINEVFQKLGNDQSVFDRYKTYLTVSKVLDKSELGNDDDDE
;
A
#
# COMPACT_ATOMS: atom_id res chain seq x y z
N MET A 1 -24.68 -15.19 58.67
CA MET A 1 -24.54 -15.49 57.22
C MET A 1 -24.94 -14.24 56.46
N LEU A 2 -23.98 -13.41 56.05
CA LEU A 2 -24.20 -12.30 55.11
C LEU A 2 -23.69 -12.77 53.75
N TYR A 3 -24.57 -12.83 52.76
CA TYR A 3 -24.18 -12.99 51.36
C TYR A 3 -23.79 -11.61 50.81
N ALA A 4 -22.53 -11.45 50.41
CA ALA A 4 -22.06 -10.32 49.63
C ALA A 4 -22.20 -10.67 48.14
N THR A 5 -23.13 -10.00 47.45
CA THR A 5 -23.25 -10.06 46.00
C THR A 5 -22.15 -9.21 45.37
N LEU A 6 -21.19 -9.87 44.73
CA LEU A 6 -20.14 -9.24 43.94
C LEU A 6 -20.76 -8.78 42.61
N VAL A 7 -20.95 -7.47 42.43
CA VAL A 7 -21.31 -6.88 41.13
C VAL A 7 -20.03 -6.78 40.30
N VAL A 8 -19.89 -7.66 39.32
CA VAL A 8 -18.86 -7.55 38.29
C VAL A 8 -19.31 -6.46 37.31
N LEU A 9 -18.74 -5.26 37.45
CA LEU A 9 -18.84 -4.20 36.45
C LEU A 9 -17.99 -4.61 35.24
N LEU A 10 -18.64 -5.25 34.25
CA LEU A 10 -18.09 -5.39 32.91
C LEU A 10 -17.96 -3.98 32.30
N TRP A 11 -16.74 -3.44 32.31
CA TRP A 11 -16.38 -2.32 31.46
C TRP A 11 -16.40 -2.81 30.01
N VAL A 12 -17.56 -2.73 29.36
CA VAL A 12 -17.61 -2.71 27.90
C VAL A 12 -17.00 -1.36 27.52
N ALA A 13 -15.75 -1.37 27.07
CA ALA A 13 -15.20 -0.22 26.38
C ALA A 13 -16.19 0.13 25.27
N ALA A 14 -16.78 1.33 25.33
CA ALA A 14 -17.63 1.82 24.27
C ALA A 14 -16.76 1.91 23.00
N CYS A 15 -16.84 0.90 22.14
CA CYS A 15 -16.35 1.01 20.77
C CYS A 15 -17.09 2.20 20.16
N SER A 16 -16.38 3.29 19.89
CA SER A 16 -16.95 4.34 19.05
C SER A 16 -17.42 3.69 17.75
N ALA A 17 -18.65 3.99 17.34
CA ALA A 17 -19.17 3.48 16.07
C ALA A 17 -18.23 3.93 14.93
N LEU A 18 -17.88 2.98 14.05
CA LEU A 18 -17.06 3.27 12.88
C LEU A 18 -17.74 4.33 12.03
N THR A 19 -16.98 5.34 11.63
CA THR A 19 -17.44 6.48 10.83
C THR A 19 -17.56 6.13 9.35
N GLY A 20 -16.92 5.05 8.91
CA GLY A 20 -16.93 4.58 7.53
C GLY A 20 -15.82 5.18 6.69
N ARG A 21 -14.69 5.59 7.29
CA ARG A 21 -13.54 6.16 6.57
C ARG A 21 -12.23 5.53 7.02
N PHE A 22 -11.34 5.23 6.07
CA PHE A 22 -9.98 4.78 6.39
C PHE A 22 -8.96 5.37 5.43
N MET A 23 -7.71 5.46 5.89
CA MET A 23 -6.59 5.96 5.08
C MET A 23 -5.78 4.80 4.51
N GLN A 24 -5.28 4.96 3.28
CA GLN A 24 -4.16 4.19 2.75
C GLN A 24 -3.00 5.13 2.44
N VAL A 25 -1.82 4.78 2.94
CA VAL A 25 -0.54 5.46 2.64
C VAL A 25 0.54 4.41 2.45
N THR A 26 1.51 4.67 1.58
CA THR A 26 2.52 3.69 1.17
C THR A 26 3.79 4.38 0.71
N ASP A 27 4.91 3.64 0.72
CA ASP A 27 6.14 4.01 0.03
C ASP A 27 6.63 5.42 0.42
N PHE A 28 6.98 5.56 1.70
CA PHE A 28 7.57 6.80 2.22
C PHE A 28 8.99 6.99 1.69
N HIS A 29 9.79 5.92 1.69
CA HIS A 29 11.20 5.95 1.28
C HIS A 29 11.96 7.11 1.92
N ILE A 30 11.91 7.24 3.24
CA ILE A 30 12.61 8.32 3.94
C ILE A 30 14.12 8.17 3.75
N ASP A 31 14.74 9.23 3.25
CA ASP A 31 16.16 9.30 2.97
C ASP A 31 16.85 10.32 3.87
N PRO A 32 17.52 9.89 4.95
CA PRO A 32 18.22 10.79 5.86
C PRO A 32 19.44 11.48 5.22
N HIS A 33 19.90 11.02 4.05
CA HIS A 33 21.05 11.57 3.33
C HIS A 33 20.65 12.57 2.25
N TYR A 34 19.36 12.70 1.96
CA TYR A 34 18.86 13.66 0.98
C TYR A 34 19.32 15.08 1.34
N THR A 35 19.95 15.76 0.38
CA THR A 35 20.43 17.12 0.55
C THR A 35 19.89 18.01 -0.57
N ALA A 36 19.11 19.03 -0.24
CA ALA A 36 18.61 19.99 -1.24
C ALA A 36 19.76 20.73 -1.96
N GLY A 37 19.57 21.05 -3.24
CA GLY A 37 20.57 21.69 -4.11
C GLY A 37 21.71 20.77 -4.55
N THR A 38 21.50 19.46 -4.52
CA THR A 38 22.40 18.42 -5.06
C THR A 38 21.88 17.87 -6.39
N ASP A 39 22.68 17.02 -7.03
CA ASP A 39 22.37 16.44 -8.34
C ASP A 39 21.55 15.14 -8.16
N PRO A 40 20.33 15.05 -8.75
CA PRO A 40 19.55 13.81 -8.74
C PRO A 40 20.27 12.61 -9.37
N GLY A 41 21.23 12.82 -10.27
CA GLY A 41 22.11 11.78 -10.80
C GLY A 41 23.09 11.20 -9.78
N THR A 42 23.15 11.78 -8.58
CA THR A 42 23.87 11.26 -7.42
C THR A 42 22.91 10.91 -6.27
N TRP A 43 21.67 10.57 -6.61
CA TRP A 43 20.62 10.16 -5.67
C TRP A 43 20.24 11.25 -4.68
N CYS A 44 20.50 12.52 -5.05
CA CYS A 44 20.31 13.70 -4.20
C CYS A 44 21.17 13.75 -2.92
N HIS A 45 22.28 13.00 -2.88
CA HIS A 45 23.17 13.00 -1.71
C HIS A 45 24.33 13.98 -1.87
N ARG A 46 24.73 14.31 -3.10
CA ARG A 46 25.95 15.08 -3.36
C ARG A 46 25.83 16.08 -4.50
N LYS A 47 26.59 17.17 -4.40
CA LYS A 47 26.71 18.08 -5.54
C LYS A 47 27.57 17.45 -6.62
N ASN A 48 27.15 17.63 -7.86
CA ASN A 48 27.99 17.32 -9.01
C ASN A 48 28.66 18.61 -9.50
N SER A 49 29.99 18.67 -9.35
CA SER A 49 30.80 19.84 -9.70
C SER A 49 31.33 19.82 -11.14
N LYS A 50 30.99 18.79 -11.93
CA LYS A 50 31.35 18.73 -13.36
C LYS A 50 30.40 19.63 -14.17
N ASP A 51 30.93 20.28 -15.20
CA ASP A 51 30.15 21.14 -16.11
C ASP A 51 28.95 20.37 -16.68
N GLY A 52 27.73 20.75 -16.26
CA GLY A 52 26.48 20.06 -16.60
C GLY A 52 25.77 19.37 -15.43
N GLY A 53 26.32 19.37 -14.21
CA GLY A 53 25.67 18.83 -13.01
C GLY A 53 24.35 19.54 -12.69
N LYS A 54 23.24 18.80 -12.73
CA LYS A 54 21.89 19.32 -12.49
C LYS A 54 21.62 19.38 -10.98
N ASN A 55 22.26 20.32 -10.28
CA ASN A 55 22.10 20.52 -8.83
C ASN A 55 20.72 21.11 -8.45
N ILE A 56 19.64 20.42 -8.83
CA ILE A 56 18.25 20.90 -8.82
C ILE A 56 17.41 20.28 -7.72
N ALA A 57 17.99 19.48 -6.82
CA ALA A 57 17.25 18.81 -5.76
C ALA A 57 16.46 19.80 -4.89
N GLY A 58 15.15 19.64 -4.82
CA GLY A 58 14.25 20.54 -4.09
C GLY A 58 14.28 20.32 -2.57
N LYS A 59 13.68 21.24 -1.81
CA LYS A 59 13.53 21.05 -0.35
C LYS A 59 12.65 19.85 -0.02
N PHE A 60 11.57 19.68 -0.76
CA PHE A 60 10.58 18.62 -0.52
C PHE A 60 10.80 17.40 -1.42
N GLY A 61 11.87 17.35 -2.20
CA GLY A 61 12.13 16.25 -3.11
C GLY A 61 12.29 16.73 -4.55
N THR A 62 12.60 15.77 -5.42
CA THR A 62 12.85 16.00 -6.84
C THR A 62 11.93 15.12 -7.66
N LEU A 63 10.92 15.74 -8.28
CA LEU A 63 9.90 15.04 -9.04
C LEU A 63 10.51 14.24 -10.20
N SER A 64 10.05 13.01 -10.42
CA SER A 64 10.49 12.13 -11.53
C SER A 64 12.00 11.89 -11.58
N SER A 65 12.63 11.84 -10.41
CA SER A 65 14.01 11.44 -10.29
C SER A 65 14.10 10.12 -9.55
N LYS A 66 15.30 9.56 -9.50
CA LYS A 66 15.58 8.40 -8.65
C LYS A 66 15.97 8.77 -7.22
N CYS A 67 15.72 10.00 -6.79
CA CYS A 67 15.90 10.39 -5.40
C CYS A 67 14.74 9.90 -4.54
N ASP A 68 15.07 9.49 -3.32
CA ASP A 68 14.08 9.14 -2.31
C ASP A 68 13.57 10.38 -1.56
N ALA A 69 12.64 10.20 -0.63
CA ALA A 69 11.94 11.31 0.01
C ALA A 69 12.81 11.98 1.09
N PRO A 70 13.04 13.31 1.03
CA PRO A 70 13.67 14.00 2.15
C PRO A 70 12.79 13.94 3.40
N PRO A 71 13.38 14.03 4.61
CA PRO A 71 12.62 14.10 5.86
C PRO A 71 11.57 15.22 5.85
N ALA A 72 11.90 16.37 5.22
CA ALA A 72 10.99 17.50 5.09
C ALA A 72 9.68 17.16 4.33
N LEU A 73 9.71 16.24 3.36
CA LEU A 73 8.51 15.77 2.67
C LEU A 73 7.67 14.87 3.57
N VAL A 74 8.32 13.92 4.24
CA VAL A 74 7.66 12.97 5.14
C VAL A 74 6.99 13.71 6.30
N GLU A 75 7.72 14.62 6.95
CA GLU A 75 7.22 15.48 8.02
C GLU A 75 6.01 16.31 7.57
N ALA A 76 6.10 17.01 6.43
CA ALA A 76 4.99 17.80 5.91
C ALA A 76 3.75 16.95 5.56
N SER A 77 3.96 15.70 5.14
CA SER A 77 2.87 14.76 4.87
C SER A 77 2.16 14.35 6.16
N PHE A 78 2.89 14.03 7.23
CA PHE A 78 2.30 13.74 8.54
C PHE A 78 1.64 14.97 9.18
N ASP A 79 2.20 16.17 8.99
CA ASP A 79 1.56 17.42 9.43
C ASP A 79 0.22 17.65 8.74
N PHE A 80 0.13 17.38 7.43
CA PHE A 80 -1.13 17.43 6.70
C PHE A 80 -2.13 16.40 7.25
N MET A 81 -1.72 15.15 7.43
CA MET A 81 -2.55 14.09 8.02
C MET A 81 -3.08 14.49 9.41
N LYS A 82 -2.20 15.04 10.25
CA LYS A 82 -2.53 15.51 11.61
C LYS A 82 -3.57 16.60 11.62
N LYS A 83 -3.46 17.54 10.68
CA LYS A 83 -4.31 18.73 10.63
C LYS A 83 -5.65 18.49 9.93
N HIS A 84 -5.68 17.61 8.94
CA HIS A 84 -6.80 17.51 8.01
C HIS A 84 -7.44 16.12 7.89
N LEU A 85 -6.76 15.05 8.30
CA LEU A 85 -7.20 13.67 8.08
C LEU A 85 -7.28 12.88 9.40
N GLN A 86 -7.98 13.45 10.39
CA GLN A 86 -8.18 12.84 11.71
C GLN A 86 -9.46 11.99 11.79
N ASP A 87 -10.36 12.15 10.84
CA ASP A 87 -11.64 11.47 10.73
C ASP A 87 -11.51 10.15 9.97
N VAL A 88 -10.66 9.27 10.49
CA VAL A 88 -10.45 7.91 9.96
C VAL A 88 -10.52 6.88 11.09
N ASP A 89 -11.17 5.76 10.81
CA ASP A 89 -11.36 4.64 11.72
C ASP A 89 -10.09 3.80 11.88
N PHE A 90 -9.30 3.68 10.81
CA PHE A 90 -8.03 2.96 10.79
C PHE A 90 -7.17 3.41 9.60
N ILE A 91 -5.92 2.93 9.58
CA ILE A 91 -4.92 3.25 8.55
C ILE A 91 -4.34 1.96 8.00
N LEU A 92 -4.31 1.83 6.68
CA LEU A 92 -3.55 0.80 5.97
C LEU A 92 -2.22 1.40 5.55
N TYR A 93 -1.12 0.86 6.07
CA TYR A 93 0.24 1.29 5.74
C TYR A 93 0.97 0.20 4.95
N THR A 94 1.01 0.28 3.63
CA THR A 94 1.50 -0.82 2.79
C THR A 94 3.02 -0.86 2.58
N GLY A 95 3.80 -0.47 3.58
CA GLY A 95 5.26 -0.71 3.62
C GLY A 95 6.14 0.31 2.90
N ASP A 96 7.42 -0.03 2.80
CA ASP A 96 8.53 0.77 2.25
C ASP A 96 8.72 2.11 2.97
N SER A 97 9.14 2.00 4.23
CA SER A 97 9.54 3.13 5.07
C SER A 97 10.85 3.75 4.61
N VAL A 98 11.81 2.92 4.20
CA VAL A 98 13.23 3.26 4.11
C VAL A 98 13.63 3.49 2.66
N ARG A 99 14.53 4.44 2.42
CA ARG A 99 15.13 4.68 1.10
C ARG A 99 15.67 3.40 0.42
N HIS A 100 15.84 3.49 -0.88
CA HIS A 100 16.51 2.48 -1.68
C HIS A 100 18.03 2.50 -1.46
N ASP A 101 18.68 1.36 -1.69
CA ASP A 101 20.15 1.20 -1.60
C ASP A 101 20.85 1.36 -2.96
N ARG A 102 20.44 2.39 -3.72
CA ARG A 102 20.88 2.60 -5.11
C ARG A 102 22.35 3.01 -5.23
N ASP A 103 22.92 3.48 -4.13
CA ASP A 103 24.20 4.16 -4.09
C ASP A 103 25.20 3.51 -3.14
N LYS A 104 25.05 2.19 -2.97
CA LYS A 104 25.83 1.32 -2.07
C LYS A 104 27.35 1.52 -2.07
N ASP A 105 27.92 1.94 -3.18
CA ASP A 105 29.37 2.17 -3.31
C ASP A 105 29.82 3.49 -2.64
N ASN A 106 28.89 4.40 -2.32
CA ASN A 106 29.16 5.70 -1.72
C ASN A 106 28.44 5.88 -0.36
N VAL A 107 27.15 5.58 -0.29
CA VAL A 107 26.34 5.67 0.94
C VAL A 107 25.52 4.38 1.12
N PRO A 108 26.15 3.27 1.56
CA PRO A 108 25.45 2.01 1.75
C PRO A 108 24.36 2.11 2.82
N ARG A 109 23.17 1.57 2.52
CA ARG A 109 22.08 1.39 3.49
C ARG A 109 22.47 0.29 4.47
N THR A 110 22.53 0.62 5.75
CA THR A 110 22.90 -0.32 6.82
C THR A 110 21.66 -0.93 7.47
N GLU A 111 21.79 -2.08 8.15
CA GLU A 111 20.69 -2.68 8.92
C GLU A 111 20.12 -1.73 9.97
N ASN A 112 20.97 -0.95 10.65
CA ASN A 112 20.53 0.08 11.60
C ASN A 112 19.71 1.17 10.91
N GLU A 113 20.09 1.59 9.71
CA GLU A 113 19.32 2.58 8.94
C GLU A 113 17.95 2.04 8.55
N VAL A 114 17.85 0.75 8.23
CA VAL A 114 16.56 0.09 7.97
C VAL A 114 15.66 0.10 9.20
N ILE A 115 16.23 -0.26 10.35
CA ILE A 115 15.53 -0.27 11.63
C ILE A 115 15.09 1.15 12.02
N ASP A 116 15.97 2.14 11.88
CA ASP A 116 15.72 3.52 12.31
C ASP A 116 14.74 4.24 11.38
N GLY A 117 14.79 3.98 10.07
CA GLY A 117 13.80 4.48 9.11
C GLY A 117 12.40 3.97 9.44
N GLN A 118 12.24 2.66 9.68
CA GLN A 118 10.96 2.08 10.11
C GLN A 118 10.47 2.66 11.44
N LYS A 119 11.35 2.74 12.45
CA LYS A 119 11.01 3.36 13.75
C LYS A 119 10.53 4.80 13.57
N THR A 120 11.17 5.57 12.69
CA THR A 120 10.82 6.97 12.42
C THR A 120 9.40 7.07 11.89
N ILE A 121 9.04 6.25 10.89
CA ILE A 121 7.69 6.24 10.33
C ILE A 121 6.64 5.81 11.38
N ILE A 122 6.91 4.75 12.16
CA ILE A 122 5.99 4.32 13.24
C ILE A 122 5.85 5.39 14.33
N GLN A 123 6.92 6.11 14.66
CA GLN A 123 6.87 7.24 15.59
C GLN A 123 6.00 8.37 15.05
N TYR A 124 6.10 8.71 13.76
CA TYR A 124 5.24 9.73 13.15
C TYR A 124 3.77 9.34 13.19
N PHE A 125 3.43 8.08 12.91
CA PHE A 125 2.05 7.59 13.12
C PHE A 125 1.59 7.77 14.56
N GLY A 126 2.42 7.39 15.56
CA GLY A 126 2.09 7.53 16.98
C GLY A 126 1.99 8.98 17.47
N GLN A 127 2.64 9.93 16.79
CA GLN A 127 2.54 11.37 17.07
C GLN A 127 1.37 12.06 16.35
N THR A 128 0.85 11.41 15.31
CA THR A 128 -0.23 11.92 14.45
C THR A 128 -1.58 11.38 14.89
N TYR A 129 -1.64 10.14 15.34
CA TYR A 129 -2.89 9.44 15.68
C TYR A 129 -2.83 8.79 17.06
N ASN A 130 -3.99 8.66 17.70
CA ASN A 130 -4.14 7.76 18.83
C ASN A 130 -4.30 6.33 18.31
N LEU A 131 -3.19 5.59 18.24
CA LEU A 131 -3.14 4.25 17.66
C LEU A 131 -3.99 3.20 18.37
N ARG A 132 -4.55 3.51 19.56
CA ARG A 132 -5.54 2.64 20.22
C ARG A 132 -6.94 2.77 19.63
N SER A 133 -7.32 3.98 19.19
CA SER A 133 -8.63 4.25 18.59
C SER A 133 -8.60 4.25 17.08
N THR A 134 -7.44 4.54 16.48
CA THR A 134 -7.21 4.55 15.03
C THR A 134 -6.02 3.63 14.75
N PRO A 135 -6.23 2.30 14.70
CA PRO A 135 -5.15 1.35 14.48
C PRO A 135 -4.48 1.57 13.12
N CYS A 136 -3.15 1.52 13.10
CA CYS A 136 -2.36 1.51 11.88
C CYS A 136 -1.90 0.09 11.59
N ILE A 137 -2.29 -0.45 10.43
CA ILE A 137 -2.13 -1.85 10.06
C ILE A 137 -1.14 -1.93 8.90
N PRO A 138 0.11 -2.34 9.17
CA PRO A 138 1.16 -2.34 8.18
C PRO A 138 1.24 -3.64 7.37
N ALA A 139 1.81 -3.55 6.17
CA ALA A 139 2.44 -4.66 5.46
C ALA A 139 3.96 -4.40 5.36
N ILE A 140 4.76 -5.47 5.29
CA ILE A 140 6.23 -5.33 5.15
C ILE A 140 6.57 -5.04 3.69
N GLY A 141 7.27 -3.94 3.43
CA GLY A 141 7.80 -3.60 2.12
C GLY A 141 9.14 -4.24 1.79
N ASN A 142 9.52 -4.26 0.51
CA ASN A 142 10.77 -4.88 0.09
C ASN A 142 12.02 -4.09 0.48
N ASN A 143 11.88 -2.80 0.83
CA ASN A 143 12.94 -1.96 1.40
C ASN A 143 12.89 -1.89 2.94
N ASP A 144 11.89 -2.51 3.58
CA ASP A 144 11.80 -2.64 5.05
C ASP A 144 12.62 -3.82 5.61
N VAL A 145 13.37 -4.51 4.75
CA VAL A 145 14.33 -5.55 5.10
C VAL A 145 15.72 -5.14 4.69
N TYR A 146 16.74 -5.69 5.38
CA TYR A 146 18.12 -5.30 5.13
C TYR A 146 18.56 -5.66 3.70
N ASP A 147 18.54 -6.93 3.35
CA ASP A 147 18.74 -7.36 1.97
C ASP A 147 17.41 -7.19 1.22
N ASN A 148 17.36 -6.23 0.30
CA ASN A 148 16.15 -5.89 -0.46
C ASN A 148 15.50 -7.13 -1.10
N ASN A 149 14.19 -7.30 -0.91
CA ASN A 149 13.38 -8.48 -1.32
C ASN A 149 13.71 -9.82 -0.65
N VAL A 150 14.65 -9.88 0.30
CA VAL A 150 15.13 -11.15 0.87
C VAL A 150 14.57 -11.36 2.27
N VAL A 151 13.66 -12.34 2.34
CA VAL A 151 13.17 -12.93 3.59
C VAL A 151 13.10 -14.44 3.48
N VAL A 152 13.13 -15.13 4.61
CA VAL A 152 12.88 -16.57 4.71
C VAL A 152 11.76 -16.87 5.72
N MET A 153 11.39 -18.15 5.87
CA MET A 153 10.57 -18.57 7.02
C MET A 153 11.41 -18.49 8.29
N ASP A 154 10.76 -18.12 9.40
CA ASP A 154 11.36 -17.95 10.72
C ASP A 154 12.58 -16.99 10.70
N ASP A 155 12.49 -15.95 9.86
CA ASP A 155 13.54 -14.93 9.71
C ASP A 155 13.70 -14.12 11.01
N GLN A 156 14.94 -13.90 11.42
CA GLN A 156 15.24 -13.14 12.64
C GLN A 156 14.71 -11.70 12.56
N GLN A 157 14.62 -11.14 11.35
CA GLN A 157 14.12 -9.79 11.11
C GLN A 157 12.66 -9.63 11.55
N TYR A 158 11.84 -10.70 11.54
CA TYR A 158 10.45 -10.61 12.01
C TYR A 158 10.37 -10.24 13.49
N GLY A 159 11.28 -10.74 14.34
CA GLY A 159 11.34 -10.34 15.75
C GLY A 159 11.73 -8.87 15.95
N THR A 160 12.60 -8.36 15.08
CA THR A 160 12.97 -6.93 15.05
C THR A 160 11.78 -6.08 14.62
N ILE A 161 11.08 -6.45 13.54
CA ILE A 161 9.89 -5.73 13.05
C ILE A 161 8.76 -5.79 14.09
N GLU A 162 8.51 -6.94 14.73
CA GLU A 162 7.55 -7.09 15.84
C GLU A 162 7.84 -6.07 16.95
N SER A 163 9.12 -5.89 17.29
CA SER A 163 9.56 -4.96 18.32
C SER A 163 9.33 -3.49 17.91
N ILE A 164 9.57 -3.15 16.64
CA ILE A 164 9.31 -1.81 16.09
C ILE A 164 7.81 -1.52 16.09
N TRP A 165 6.98 -2.50 15.73
CA TRP A 165 5.53 -2.37 15.63
C TRP A 165 4.79 -2.48 16.97
N LYS A 166 5.49 -2.74 18.08
CA LYS A 166 4.90 -2.81 19.42
C LYS A 166 3.96 -1.64 19.76
N PRO A 167 4.25 -0.36 19.43
CA PRO A 167 3.34 0.75 19.69
C PRO A 167 2.01 0.69 18.93
N LEU A 168 1.93 -0.07 17.83
CA LEU A 168 0.73 -0.22 17.02
C LEU A 168 -0.33 -1.09 17.69
N GLY A 169 0.04 -1.88 18.70
CA GLY A 169 -0.91 -2.70 19.48
C GLY A 169 -1.59 -3.82 18.67
N LEU A 170 -0.91 -4.32 17.63
CA LEU A 170 -1.44 -5.32 16.69
C LEU A 170 -1.48 -6.73 17.30
N ASN A 171 -2.40 -7.56 16.80
CA ASN A 171 -2.49 -8.97 17.17
C ASN A 171 -1.48 -9.83 16.39
N LEU A 172 -0.19 -9.68 16.69
CA LEU A 172 0.88 -10.45 16.04
C LEU A 172 1.00 -11.83 16.71
N THR A 173 0.56 -12.87 16.00
CA THR A 173 0.57 -14.26 16.48
C THR A 173 1.79 -15.02 15.94
N ASN A 174 1.81 -16.35 16.08
CA ASN A 174 2.91 -17.17 15.57
C ASN A 174 3.10 -17.04 14.04
N SER A 175 2.02 -16.81 13.29
CA SER A 175 2.08 -16.54 11.84
C SER A 175 3.05 -15.39 11.51
N PHE A 176 3.04 -14.33 12.31
CA PHE A 176 3.92 -13.18 12.12
C PHE A 176 5.40 -13.55 12.37
N ARG A 177 5.69 -14.26 13.45
CA ARG A 177 7.07 -14.67 13.76
C ARG A 177 7.62 -15.70 12.77
N THR A 178 6.76 -16.48 12.16
CA THR A 178 7.13 -17.51 11.20
C THR A 178 7.23 -16.97 9.77
N GLY A 179 6.40 -16.02 9.35
CA GLY A 179 6.37 -15.58 7.96
C GLY A 179 6.08 -14.09 7.73
N GLY A 180 5.98 -13.27 8.77
CA GLY A 180 5.77 -11.82 8.65
C GLY A 180 4.37 -11.40 8.19
N TYR A 181 3.40 -12.31 8.20
CA TYR A 181 1.99 -12.07 7.84
C TYR A 181 1.06 -12.28 9.04
N PHE A 182 -0.08 -11.60 9.07
CA PHE A 182 -1.01 -11.65 10.20
C PHE A 182 -2.42 -11.20 9.82
N VAL A 183 -3.38 -11.40 10.72
CA VAL A 183 -4.76 -10.90 10.61
C VAL A 183 -5.05 -9.91 11.73
N GLN A 184 -5.70 -8.79 11.37
CA GLN A 184 -6.22 -7.82 12.33
C GLN A 184 -7.74 -7.70 12.18
N GLN A 185 -8.48 -8.00 13.25
CA GLN A 185 -9.92 -7.78 13.29
C GLN A 185 -10.20 -6.27 13.46
N LEU A 186 -11.07 -5.72 12.61
CA LEU A 186 -11.51 -4.32 12.68
C LEU A 186 -12.88 -4.16 13.35
N SER A 187 -13.79 -5.10 13.09
CA SER A 187 -15.15 -5.12 13.65
C SER A 187 -15.67 -6.55 13.76
N ALA A 188 -16.92 -6.75 14.15
CA ALA A 188 -17.53 -8.08 14.17
C ALA A 188 -17.65 -8.73 12.78
N HIS A 189 -17.56 -7.97 11.68
CA HIS A 189 -17.82 -8.46 10.32
C HIS A 189 -16.76 -8.04 9.29
N LEU A 190 -15.64 -7.45 9.73
CA LEU A 190 -14.57 -6.98 8.86
C LEU A 190 -13.22 -7.22 9.50
N ARG A 191 -12.32 -7.84 8.73
CA ARG A 191 -10.93 -8.09 9.10
C ARG A 191 -9.97 -7.70 7.98
N VAL A 192 -8.72 -7.40 8.35
CA VAL A 192 -7.62 -7.15 7.43
C VAL A 192 -6.66 -8.32 7.49
N VAL A 193 -6.33 -8.89 6.33
CA VAL A 193 -5.25 -9.87 6.16
C VAL A 193 -4.04 -9.12 5.62
N SER A 194 -2.96 -9.05 6.41
CA SER A 194 -1.69 -8.47 5.99
C SER A 194 -0.75 -9.56 5.47
N MET A 195 -0.46 -9.50 4.17
CA MET A 195 0.35 -10.47 3.45
C MET A 195 1.82 -10.07 3.46
N ASN A 196 2.72 -11.05 3.59
CA ASN A 196 4.15 -10.87 3.29
C ASN A 196 4.45 -11.40 1.87
N THR A 197 4.26 -10.55 0.86
CA THR A 197 4.39 -10.98 -0.54
C THR A 197 5.85 -11.20 -0.97
N MET A 198 6.84 -10.81 -0.16
CA MET A 198 8.26 -11.13 -0.40
C MET A 198 8.55 -12.64 -0.44
N LEU A 199 7.72 -13.44 0.24
CA LEU A 199 7.78 -14.91 0.18
C LEU A 199 7.39 -15.48 -1.20
N LEU A 200 6.76 -14.66 -2.06
CA LEU A 200 6.25 -15.05 -3.37
C LEU A 200 7.10 -14.49 -4.53
N LEU A 201 8.03 -13.56 -4.27
CA LEU A 201 8.69 -12.77 -5.32
C LEU A 201 9.70 -13.55 -6.15
N ARG A 202 9.74 -13.26 -7.46
CA ARG A 202 10.81 -13.72 -8.35
C ARG A 202 12.18 -13.22 -7.93
N LYS A 203 12.25 -12.03 -7.33
CA LYS A 203 13.49 -11.38 -6.88
C LYS A 203 14.08 -12.04 -5.63
N ASN A 204 13.26 -12.69 -4.79
CA ASN A 204 13.76 -13.46 -3.67
C ASN A 204 14.37 -14.80 -4.15
N LYS A 205 15.67 -14.79 -4.42
CA LYS A 205 16.39 -15.98 -4.93
C LYS A 205 16.70 -17.02 -3.86
N LYS A 206 16.47 -16.73 -2.57
CA LYS A 206 16.66 -17.68 -1.47
C LYS A 206 15.55 -18.72 -1.41
N LEU A 207 14.39 -18.40 -1.97
CA LEU A 207 13.21 -19.25 -1.93
C LEU A 207 12.94 -19.91 -3.29
N SER A 208 12.49 -21.15 -3.23
CA SER A 208 11.93 -21.86 -4.38
C SER A 208 10.57 -21.28 -4.78
N ASP A 209 10.01 -21.75 -5.88
CA ASP A 209 8.62 -21.47 -6.26
C ASP A 209 7.63 -22.09 -5.24
N CYS A 210 6.33 -22.02 -5.52
CA CYS A 210 5.26 -22.62 -4.73
C CYS A 210 4.75 -23.91 -5.39
N GLU A 211 5.62 -24.75 -5.95
CA GLU A 211 5.21 -26.01 -6.60
C GLU A 211 4.88 -27.06 -5.55
N GLU A 212 5.79 -27.27 -4.61
CA GLU A 212 5.73 -28.33 -3.61
C GLU A 212 5.07 -27.85 -2.31
N PRO A 213 4.29 -28.72 -1.64
CA PRO A 213 3.86 -28.49 -0.27
C PRO A 213 5.06 -28.27 0.66
N GLY A 214 4.96 -27.34 1.61
CA GLY A 214 6.03 -27.04 2.57
C GLY A 214 7.08 -26.03 2.11
N GLN A 215 7.06 -25.60 0.85
CA GLN A 215 7.84 -24.43 0.43
C GLN A 215 7.29 -23.16 1.12
N PRO A 216 8.13 -22.20 1.52
CA PRO A 216 7.72 -20.98 2.21
C PRO A 216 6.52 -20.25 1.59
N GLY A 217 6.55 -20.04 0.27
CA GLY A 217 5.42 -19.45 -0.44
C GLY A 217 4.17 -20.33 -0.44
N SER A 218 4.30 -21.65 -0.58
CA SER A 218 3.18 -22.59 -0.48
C SER A 218 2.52 -22.56 0.91
N ILE A 219 3.31 -22.54 1.99
CA ILE A 219 2.82 -22.45 3.37
C ILE A 219 2.04 -21.14 3.58
N HIS A 220 2.59 -20.02 3.10
CA HIS A 220 1.93 -18.72 3.20
C HIS A 220 0.61 -18.67 2.44
N LEU A 221 0.55 -19.24 1.23
CA LEU A 221 -0.68 -19.30 0.43
C LEU A 221 -1.74 -20.24 1.03
N GLU A 222 -1.32 -21.35 1.64
CA GLU A 222 -2.21 -22.26 2.37
C GLU A 222 -2.80 -21.56 3.61
N TRP A 223 -1.97 -20.85 4.38
CA TRP A 223 -2.43 -20.02 5.49
C TRP A 223 -3.43 -18.97 5.02
N PHE A 224 -3.11 -18.23 3.95
CA PHE A 224 -4.00 -17.19 3.42
C PHE A 224 -5.36 -17.76 3.01
N LYS A 225 -5.36 -18.90 2.31
CA LYS A 225 -6.59 -19.59 1.94
C LYS A 225 -7.41 -19.97 3.17
N HIS A 226 -6.78 -20.50 4.22
CA HIS A 226 -7.45 -20.87 5.46
C HIS A 226 -8.11 -19.67 6.15
N GLU A 227 -7.42 -18.53 6.26
CA GLU A 227 -7.99 -17.31 6.84
C GLU A 227 -9.23 -16.81 6.08
N LEU A 228 -9.25 -16.98 4.75
CA LEU A 228 -10.41 -16.64 3.93
C LEU A 228 -11.57 -17.64 4.08
N GLU A 229 -11.28 -18.94 4.26
CA GLU A 229 -12.29 -19.96 4.58
C GLU A 229 -12.93 -19.72 5.94
N ASP A 230 -12.12 -19.36 6.93
CA ASP A 230 -12.58 -18.99 8.27
C ASP A 230 -13.43 -17.71 8.23
N ALA A 231 -13.02 -16.71 7.44
CA ALA A 231 -13.81 -15.50 7.22
C ALA A 231 -15.16 -15.83 6.57
N ARG A 232 -15.17 -16.66 5.52
CA ARG A 232 -16.41 -17.11 4.87
C ARG A 232 -17.34 -17.82 5.85
N THR A 233 -16.79 -18.72 6.66
CA THR A 233 -17.56 -19.48 7.66
C THR A 233 -18.13 -18.59 8.76
N ALA A 234 -17.37 -17.56 9.17
CA ALA A 234 -17.80 -16.56 10.14
C ALA A 234 -18.74 -15.48 9.55
N ASN A 235 -18.96 -15.50 8.24
CA ASN A 235 -19.67 -14.44 7.50
C ASN A 235 -19.00 -13.05 7.65
N ASP A 236 -17.66 -13.04 7.76
CA ASP A 236 -16.84 -11.84 7.76
C ASP A 236 -16.44 -11.46 6.33
N LYS A 237 -16.15 -10.18 6.14
CA LYS A 237 -15.52 -9.63 4.95
C LYS A 237 -14.05 -9.32 5.18
N VAL A 238 -13.27 -9.35 4.11
CA VAL A 238 -11.82 -9.23 4.16
C VAL A 238 -11.33 -8.11 3.27
N TYR A 239 -10.47 -7.26 3.84
CA TYR A 239 -9.51 -6.48 3.08
C TYR A 239 -8.17 -7.20 3.10
N VAL A 240 -7.53 -7.32 1.94
CA VAL A 240 -6.17 -7.86 1.83
C VAL A 240 -5.23 -6.69 1.66
N ILE A 241 -4.16 -6.64 2.43
CA ILE A 241 -3.07 -5.68 2.19
C ILE A 241 -1.79 -6.42 1.85
N ALA A 242 -1.03 -5.85 0.93
CA ALA A 242 0.28 -6.33 0.51
C ALA A 242 1.15 -5.14 0.14
N HIS A 243 2.48 -5.28 0.16
CA HIS A 243 3.34 -4.25 -0.41
C HIS A 243 3.44 -4.41 -1.95
N VAL A 244 4.12 -5.48 -2.39
CA VAL A 244 4.25 -5.81 -3.82
C VAL A 244 2.99 -6.54 -4.28
N PRO A 245 2.23 -6.02 -5.27
CA PRO A 245 1.09 -6.71 -5.87
C PRO A 245 1.54 -7.85 -6.82
N PRO A 246 0.63 -8.70 -7.33
CA PRO A 246 1.01 -9.79 -8.24
C PRO A 246 1.59 -9.32 -9.58
N ASN A 247 1.12 -8.18 -10.09
CA ASN A 247 1.51 -7.60 -11.37
C ASN A 247 1.89 -6.12 -11.21
N GLY A 248 2.82 -5.64 -12.01
CA GLY A 248 3.23 -4.24 -12.08
C GLY A 248 2.43 -3.39 -13.07
N LYS A 249 2.92 -2.16 -13.28
CA LYS A 249 2.34 -1.13 -14.14
C LYS A 249 2.08 -1.55 -15.61
N THR A 250 2.85 -2.52 -16.12
CA THR A 250 2.77 -3.05 -17.50
C THR A 250 2.44 -4.55 -17.54
N ASP A 251 1.69 -5.05 -16.57
CA ASP A 251 1.37 -6.49 -16.40
C ASP A 251 2.60 -7.40 -16.16
N LYS A 252 3.74 -6.80 -15.80
CA LYS A 252 4.93 -7.54 -15.38
C LYS A 252 4.63 -8.34 -14.11
N VAL A 253 4.68 -9.66 -14.22
CA VAL A 253 4.44 -10.57 -13.10
C VAL A 253 5.61 -10.51 -12.10
N PHE A 254 5.34 -10.09 -10.86
CA PHE A 254 6.36 -10.00 -9.81
C PHE A 254 6.57 -11.33 -9.07
N TYR A 255 5.53 -12.18 -9.02
CA TYR A 255 5.57 -13.43 -8.26
C TYR A 255 6.16 -14.58 -9.08
N LYS A 256 6.74 -15.56 -8.41
CA LYS A 256 7.22 -16.80 -9.04
C LYS A 256 6.04 -17.52 -9.73
N PRO A 257 6.26 -18.24 -10.84
CA PRO A 257 5.18 -18.81 -11.66
C PRO A 257 4.09 -19.55 -10.90
N SER A 258 4.44 -20.54 -10.08
CA SER A 258 3.45 -21.34 -9.35
C SER A 258 2.83 -20.57 -8.19
N CYS A 259 3.60 -19.70 -7.54
CA CYS A 259 3.06 -18.77 -6.54
C CYS A 259 2.02 -17.81 -7.14
N TYR A 260 2.29 -17.27 -8.33
CA TYR A 260 1.39 -16.38 -9.05
C TYR A 260 0.06 -17.07 -9.35
N THR A 261 0.10 -18.23 -10.00
CA THR A 261 -1.12 -18.97 -10.37
C THR A 261 -1.97 -19.28 -9.14
N LYS A 262 -1.36 -19.85 -8.09
CA LYS A 262 -2.06 -20.17 -6.83
C LYS A 262 -2.63 -18.93 -6.13
N TYR A 263 -1.91 -17.81 -6.16
CA TYR A 263 -2.40 -16.56 -5.57
C TYR A 263 -3.61 -16.01 -6.35
N MET A 264 -3.54 -15.99 -7.67
CA MET A 264 -4.64 -15.55 -8.54
C MET A 264 -5.87 -16.47 -8.41
N ASP A 265 -5.66 -17.79 -8.29
CA ASP A 265 -6.71 -18.78 -8.00
C ASP A 265 -7.44 -18.45 -6.69
N ILE A 266 -6.70 -18.15 -5.62
CA ILE A 266 -7.28 -17.76 -4.33
C ILE A 266 -8.07 -16.46 -4.48
N LEU A 267 -7.51 -15.42 -5.08
CA LEU A 267 -8.23 -14.15 -5.24
C LEU A 267 -9.52 -14.32 -6.07
N SER A 268 -9.49 -15.14 -7.11
CA SER A 268 -10.65 -15.43 -7.95
C SER A 268 -11.71 -16.26 -7.19
N SER A 269 -11.30 -17.26 -6.40
CA SER A 269 -12.19 -18.18 -5.69
C SER A 269 -12.85 -17.61 -4.43
N TYR A 270 -12.39 -16.45 -3.95
CA TYR A 270 -12.87 -15.81 -2.73
C TYR A 270 -13.38 -14.38 -2.96
N GLY A 271 -13.82 -14.05 -4.18
CA GLY A 271 -14.43 -12.75 -4.51
C GLY A 271 -15.72 -12.43 -3.74
N ASP A 272 -16.39 -13.44 -3.16
CA ASP A 272 -17.51 -13.26 -2.23
C ASP A 272 -17.09 -12.77 -0.85
N VAL A 273 -15.82 -12.98 -0.46
CA VAL A 273 -15.26 -12.64 0.86
C VAL A 273 -14.37 -11.40 0.78
N ILE A 274 -13.54 -11.31 -0.26
CA ILE A 274 -12.54 -10.24 -0.45
C ILE A 274 -13.22 -9.01 -1.07
N LEU A 275 -13.30 -7.93 -0.29
CA LEU A 275 -13.91 -6.67 -0.74
C LEU A 275 -12.91 -5.72 -1.42
N GLY A 276 -11.62 -5.97 -1.26
CA GLY A 276 -10.57 -5.21 -1.91
C GLY A 276 -9.19 -5.71 -1.50
N HIS A 277 -8.25 -5.58 -2.42
CA HIS A 277 -6.82 -5.80 -2.19
C HIS A 277 -6.10 -4.47 -2.33
N PHE A 278 -5.32 -4.05 -1.33
CA PHE A 278 -4.67 -2.75 -1.28
C PHE A 278 -3.15 -2.92 -1.26
N ALA A 279 -2.47 -2.31 -2.24
CA ALA A 279 -1.03 -2.38 -2.41
C ALA A 279 -0.38 -1.04 -2.75
N GLY A 280 0.95 -1.02 -2.82
CA GLY A 280 1.78 0.13 -3.18
C GLY A 280 2.91 -0.29 -4.14
N HIS A 281 4.16 -0.10 -3.76
CA HIS A 281 5.36 -0.55 -4.47
C HIS A 281 5.66 0.16 -5.79
N PHE A 282 4.78 0.09 -6.80
CA PHE A 282 5.07 0.67 -8.12
C PHE A 282 4.59 2.12 -8.29
N ASN A 283 4.18 2.78 -7.20
CA ASN A 283 3.98 4.24 -7.08
C ASN A 283 2.91 4.89 -7.99
N ASN A 284 2.21 4.12 -8.82
CA ASN A 284 1.14 4.60 -9.68
C ASN A 284 -0.24 4.41 -9.03
N ASP A 285 -1.16 5.32 -9.34
CA ASP A 285 -2.58 5.14 -9.05
C ASP A 285 -3.20 4.20 -10.08
N GLN A 286 -3.22 2.90 -9.77
CA GLN A 286 -3.64 1.89 -10.73
C GLN A 286 -4.71 0.95 -10.17
N LEU A 287 -5.72 0.71 -11.00
CA LEU A 287 -6.70 -0.35 -10.79
C LEU A 287 -6.35 -1.56 -11.67
N THR A 288 -6.41 -2.73 -11.04
CA THR A 288 -6.27 -4.03 -11.70
C THR A 288 -7.41 -4.92 -11.22
N VAL A 289 -8.05 -5.70 -12.10
CA VAL A 289 -9.15 -6.61 -11.72
C VAL A 289 -8.78 -8.06 -11.92
N VAL A 290 -9.19 -8.88 -10.96
CA VAL A 290 -9.13 -10.35 -11.06
C VAL A 290 -10.49 -10.85 -11.51
N THR A 291 -10.50 -11.71 -12.51
CA THR A 291 -11.73 -12.32 -13.04
C THR A 291 -11.73 -13.83 -12.82
N ASP A 292 -12.86 -14.49 -13.10
CA ASP A 292 -12.96 -15.96 -13.18
C ASP A 292 -12.39 -16.54 -14.49
N HIS A 293 -11.68 -15.73 -15.27
CA HIS A 293 -11.12 -16.18 -16.53
C HIS A 293 -9.98 -17.20 -16.32
N SER A 294 -10.04 -18.30 -17.08
CA SER A 294 -9.19 -19.49 -16.90
C SER A 294 -7.68 -19.28 -17.10
N LYS A 295 -7.26 -18.14 -17.65
CA LYS A 295 -5.84 -17.83 -17.91
C LYS A 295 -5.13 -17.12 -16.75
N HIS A 296 -5.81 -16.80 -15.64
CA HIS A 296 -5.22 -16.05 -14.51
C HIS A 296 -4.59 -14.71 -14.94
N MET A 297 -5.07 -14.14 -16.04
CA MET A 297 -4.63 -12.84 -16.52
C MET A 297 -5.56 -11.78 -15.93
N PRO A 298 -5.07 -10.88 -15.07
CA PRO A 298 -5.87 -9.76 -14.63
C PRO A 298 -6.08 -8.77 -15.78
N ALA A 299 -7.11 -7.95 -15.69
CA ALA A 299 -7.25 -6.80 -16.59
C ALA A 299 -6.74 -5.53 -15.89
N LEU A 300 -5.82 -4.83 -16.55
CA LEU A 300 -5.28 -3.56 -16.09
C LEU A 300 -6.07 -2.41 -16.70
N ALA A 301 -6.35 -1.36 -15.92
CA ALA A 301 -7.04 -0.18 -16.41
C ALA A 301 -6.17 0.73 -17.32
N THR A 302 -4.90 0.39 -17.57
CA THR A 302 -3.93 1.23 -18.30
C THR A 302 -4.02 1.16 -19.83
N ASP A 303 -4.66 0.12 -20.39
CA ASP A 303 -4.63 -0.21 -21.82
C ASP A 303 -6.03 -0.29 -22.47
N ARG A 304 -6.89 0.72 -22.22
CA ARG A 304 -8.33 0.70 -22.58
C ARG A 304 -8.94 -0.67 -22.28
N PRO A 305 -9.17 -0.96 -20.99
CA PRO A 305 -9.38 -2.32 -20.53
C PRO A 305 -10.53 -3.02 -21.26
N HIS A 306 -10.29 -4.24 -21.70
CA HIS A 306 -11.33 -5.21 -22.00
C HIS A 306 -11.32 -6.28 -20.91
N VAL A 307 -12.44 -6.46 -20.22
CA VAL A 307 -12.58 -7.44 -19.15
C VAL A 307 -13.20 -8.71 -19.71
N GLU A 308 -12.41 -9.78 -19.74
CA GLU A 308 -12.90 -11.13 -20.05
C GLU A 308 -13.27 -11.86 -18.75
N GLY A 309 -14.48 -12.44 -18.71
CA GLY A 309 -15.01 -13.12 -17.52
C GLY A 309 -15.72 -12.18 -16.54
N LYS A 310 -16.17 -12.75 -15.42
CA LYS A 310 -16.79 -12.01 -14.32
C LYS A 310 -15.71 -11.49 -13.37
N VAL A 311 -15.75 -10.19 -13.07
CA VAL A 311 -14.91 -9.59 -12.03
C VAL A 311 -15.22 -10.25 -10.69
N GLN A 312 -14.18 -10.71 -10.00
CA GLN A 312 -14.26 -11.33 -8.68
C GLN A 312 -13.78 -10.37 -7.59
N THR A 313 -12.70 -9.64 -7.84
CA THR A 313 -12.18 -8.63 -6.92
C THR A 313 -11.30 -7.61 -7.64
N VAL A 314 -10.94 -6.55 -6.93
CA VAL A 314 -10.12 -5.43 -7.41
C VAL A 314 -8.84 -5.32 -6.58
N LEU A 315 -7.73 -5.06 -7.27
CA LEU A 315 -6.46 -4.69 -6.70
C LEU A 315 -6.28 -3.18 -6.87
N PHE A 316 -6.35 -2.47 -5.77
CA PHE A 316 -6.04 -1.05 -5.66
C PHE A 316 -4.54 -0.90 -5.43
N ASN A 317 -3.84 -0.30 -6.39
CA ASN A 317 -2.50 0.22 -6.17
C ASN A 317 -2.60 1.69 -5.80
N ALA A 318 -2.15 2.05 -4.61
CA ALA A 318 -2.07 3.45 -4.20
C ALA A 318 -0.76 4.08 -4.71
N PRO A 319 -0.81 5.35 -5.14
CA PRO A 319 0.41 6.13 -5.33
C PRO A 319 1.08 6.44 -3.99
N SER A 320 2.34 6.86 -4.07
CA SER A 320 3.25 6.93 -2.92
C SER A 320 3.51 8.34 -2.41
N ILE A 321 4.16 8.43 -1.25
CA ILE A 321 4.79 9.68 -0.80
C ILE A 321 6.10 9.93 -1.54
N LEU A 322 6.83 8.88 -1.92
CA LEU A 322 8.03 8.95 -2.76
C LEU A 322 7.81 9.87 -3.99
N PRO A 323 8.72 10.85 -4.25
CA PRO A 323 8.52 11.86 -5.29
C PRO A 323 8.77 11.36 -6.74
N LEU A 324 8.49 10.09 -7.04
CA LEU A 324 8.49 9.56 -8.41
C LEU A 324 7.33 10.13 -9.22
N ASN A 325 6.15 10.17 -8.60
CA ASN A 325 5.01 10.99 -8.99
C ASN A 325 4.86 12.12 -7.96
N ASN A 326 3.80 12.93 -8.06
CA ASN A 326 3.51 13.85 -6.97
C ASN A 326 3.18 13.04 -5.69
N PRO A 327 3.67 13.45 -4.51
CA PRO A 327 3.36 12.79 -3.24
C PRO A 327 1.86 12.72 -3.00
N ALA A 328 1.38 11.56 -2.52
CA ALA A 328 -0.04 11.24 -2.55
C ALA A 328 -0.52 10.51 -1.29
N ILE A 329 -1.78 10.78 -0.89
CA ILE A 329 -2.47 10.13 0.24
C ILE A 329 -3.89 9.79 -0.21
N ARG A 330 -4.39 8.60 0.14
CA ARG A 330 -5.75 8.19 -0.23
C ARG A 330 -6.62 7.96 1.00
N ILE A 331 -7.86 8.46 0.94
CA ILE A 331 -8.91 8.18 1.92
C ILE A 331 -10.03 7.43 1.24
N TYR A 332 -10.42 6.29 1.80
CA TYR A 332 -11.57 5.51 1.35
C TYR A 332 -12.77 5.78 2.26
N GLU A 333 -13.95 5.74 1.67
CA GLU A 333 -15.24 5.61 2.37
C GLU A 333 -15.75 4.18 2.19
N TYR A 334 -16.29 3.58 3.25
CA TYR A 334 -16.78 2.19 3.24
C TYR A 334 -18.10 2.03 4.00
N GLU A 335 -18.86 1.00 3.63
CA GLU A 335 -20.15 0.66 4.22
C GLU A 335 -19.99 0.13 5.65
N THR A 336 -20.65 0.74 6.63
CA THR A 336 -20.60 0.32 8.04
C THR A 336 -21.91 -0.26 8.57
N LYS A 337 -23.03 0.01 7.90
CA LYS A 337 -24.37 -0.37 8.35
C LYS A 337 -24.86 -1.65 7.72
N GLY A 338 -24.46 -1.92 6.48
CA GLY A 338 -24.89 -3.11 5.75
C GLY A 338 -26.30 -3.01 5.18
N ASP A 339 -26.88 -1.80 5.08
CA ASP A 339 -28.27 -1.58 4.68
C ASP A 339 -28.45 -1.60 3.15
N ARG A 340 -27.46 -1.09 2.40
CA ARG A 340 -27.50 -1.05 0.93
C ARG A 340 -26.47 -1.96 0.26
N TYR A 341 -25.34 -2.20 0.91
CA TYR A 341 -24.24 -3.07 0.44
C TYR A 341 -23.69 -3.89 1.63
N PRO A 342 -22.93 -4.96 1.40
CA PRO A 342 -22.23 -5.64 2.49
C PRO A 342 -21.35 -4.69 3.32
N ILE A 343 -21.26 -4.93 4.64
CA ILE A 343 -20.33 -4.19 5.51
C ILE A 343 -18.91 -4.32 4.97
N GLY A 344 -18.20 -3.20 4.85
CA GLY A 344 -16.88 -3.10 4.26
C GLY A 344 -16.88 -2.78 2.76
N THR A 345 -18.02 -2.74 2.06
CA THR A 345 -17.99 -2.37 0.63
C THR A 345 -17.46 -0.95 0.47
N ILE A 346 -16.44 -0.78 -0.37
CA ILE A 346 -15.89 0.55 -0.70
C ILE A 346 -16.96 1.35 -1.43
N ARG A 347 -17.28 2.53 -0.88
CA ARG A 347 -18.30 3.47 -1.38
C ARG A 347 -17.67 4.54 -2.25
N ASP A 348 -16.49 5.02 -1.86
CA ASP A 348 -15.74 6.04 -2.56
C ASP A 348 -14.27 6.03 -2.16
N TRP A 349 -13.45 6.77 -2.90
CA TRP A 349 -12.18 7.24 -2.39
C TRP A 349 -11.84 8.63 -2.90
N TYR A 350 -11.04 9.31 -2.10
CA TYR A 350 -10.56 10.66 -2.29
C TYR A 350 -9.04 10.58 -2.39
N GLN A 351 -8.53 10.86 -3.58
CA GLN A 351 -7.09 10.92 -3.82
C GLN A 351 -6.61 12.33 -3.54
N TYR A 352 -5.71 12.49 -2.58
CA TYR A 352 -5.01 13.73 -2.31
C TYR A 352 -3.61 13.68 -2.91
N TYR A 353 -3.13 14.83 -3.37
CA TYR A 353 -1.75 14.98 -3.84
C TYR A 353 -1.19 16.36 -3.49
N ALA A 354 0.13 16.47 -3.40
CA ALA A 354 0.82 17.73 -3.31
C ALA A 354 1.59 18.00 -4.60
N ASN A 355 1.38 19.17 -5.23
CA ASN A 355 2.19 19.57 -6.39
C ASN A 355 3.62 19.87 -5.93
N LEU A 356 4.54 18.96 -6.23
CA LEU A 356 5.89 19.01 -5.67
C LEU A 356 6.72 20.18 -6.21
N GLU A 357 6.54 20.51 -7.49
CA GLU A 357 7.23 21.63 -8.11
C GLU A 357 6.79 22.96 -7.49
N GLU A 358 5.48 23.14 -7.30
CA GLU A 358 4.93 24.33 -6.65
C GLU A 358 5.35 24.39 -5.17
N ALA A 359 5.37 23.25 -4.48
CA ALA A 359 5.84 23.20 -3.11
C ALA A 359 7.31 23.64 -2.97
N ASN A 360 8.17 23.22 -3.91
CA ASN A 360 9.57 23.65 -3.94
C ASN A 360 9.73 25.13 -4.30
N LYS A 361 8.88 25.70 -5.17
CA LYS A 361 8.90 27.12 -5.53
C LYS A 361 8.41 28.01 -4.38
N SER A 362 7.31 27.64 -3.75
CA SER A 362 6.66 28.41 -2.68
C SER A 362 7.28 28.18 -1.31
N GLY A 363 8.04 27.09 -1.13
CA GLY A 363 8.60 26.69 0.15
C GLY A 363 7.59 26.05 1.12
N ARG A 364 6.36 25.78 0.65
CA ARG A 364 5.25 25.18 1.43
C ARG A 364 4.65 23.99 0.69
N LEU A 365 4.55 22.86 1.37
CA LEU A 365 3.91 21.67 0.84
C LEU A 365 2.50 21.54 1.41
N ASP A 366 1.49 21.58 0.56
CA ASP A 366 0.10 21.33 0.94
C ASP A 366 -0.50 20.29 0.00
N PHE A 367 -1.21 19.33 0.58
CA PHE A 367 -2.02 18.40 -0.18
C PHE A 367 -3.36 19.02 -0.53
N GLN A 368 -3.82 18.74 -1.74
CA GLN A 368 -5.14 19.10 -2.25
C GLN A 368 -5.83 17.87 -2.83
N LEU A 369 -7.16 17.92 -2.91
CA LEU A 369 -7.92 16.86 -3.54
C LEU A 369 -7.58 16.83 -5.05
N GLU A 370 -7.09 15.71 -5.53
CA GLU A 370 -6.89 15.44 -6.95
C GLU A 370 -8.23 15.04 -7.59
N TYR A 371 -8.87 14.00 -7.05
CA TYR A 371 -10.17 13.55 -7.52
C TYR A 371 -10.95 12.77 -6.45
N GLN A 372 -12.26 12.67 -6.69
CA GLN A 372 -13.18 11.79 -5.98
C GLN A 372 -13.64 10.70 -6.96
N ALA A 373 -13.46 9.44 -6.60
CA ALA A 373 -13.63 8.31 -7.51
C ALA A 373 -15.05 8.18 -8.04
N SER A 374 -16.05 8.28 -7.17
CA SER A 374 -17.47 8.16 -7.56
C SER A 374 -17.87 9.20 -8.61
N LYS A 375 -17.36 10.44 -8.50
CA LYS A 375 -17.58 11.50 -9.48
C LYS A 375 -16.82 11.27 -10.78
N THR A 376 -15.58 10.80 -10.69
CA THR A 376 -14.74 10.54 -11.88
C THR A 376 -15.34 9.41 -12.72
N TYR A 377 -15.71 8.30 -12.08
CA TYR A 377 -16.17 7.09 -12.76
C TYR A 377 -17.69 6.95 -12.79
N GLY A 378 -18.45 7.83 -12.13
CA GLY A 378 -19.92 7.84 -12.15
C GLY A 378 -20.56 6.58 -11.55
N VAL A 379 -19.94 5.97 -10.55
CA VAL A 379 -20.45 4.83 -9.78
C VAL A 379 -20.53 5.22 -8.31
N ASP A 380 -21.33 4.52 -7.51
CA ASP A 380 -21.49 4.83 -6.08
C ASP A 380 -20.92 3.75 -5.15
N HIS A 381 -20.20 2.77 -5.71
CA HIS A 381 -19.56 1.68 -5.00
C HIS A 381 -18.47 1.05 -5.85
N PHE A 382 -17.56 0.33 -5.20
CA PHE A 382 -16.36 -0.24 -5.81
C PHE A 382 -16.08 -1.68 -5.34
N ASP A 383 -17.15 -2.45 -5.11
CA ASP A 383 -17.05 -3.92 -5.11
C ASP A 383 -16.90 -4.45 -6.55
N ALA A 384 -16.93 -5.78 -6.72
CA ALA A 384 -16.77 -6.41 -8.04
C ALA A 384 -17.75 -5.88 -9.11
N ALA A 385 -19.00 -5.56 -8.75
CA ALA A 385 -19.99 -5.06 -9.70
C ALA A 385 -19.69 -3.60 -10.08
N GLY A 386 -19.47 -2.74 -9.08
CA GLY A 386 -19.13 -1.34 -9.30
C GLY A 386 -17.84 -1.18 -10.12
N ILE A 387 -16.80 -1.95 -9.79
CA ILE A 387 -15.54 -1.93 -10.54
C ILE A 387 -15.69 -2.45 -11.97
N ASN A 388 -16.54 -3.46 -12.21
CA ASN A 388 -16.85 -3.87 -13.57
C ASN A 388 -17.46 -2.72 -14.39
N GLU A 389 -18.36 -1.92 -13.80
CA GLU A 389 -18.88 -0.71 -14.46
C GLU A 389 -17.79 0.34 -14.71
N VAL A 390 -16.86 0.53 -13.76
CA VAL A 390 -15.70 1.42 -13.94
C VAL A 390 -14.88 0.98 -15.16
N PHE A 391 -14.56 -0.30 -15.28
CA PHE A 391 -13.77 -0.84 -16.39
C PHE A 391 -14.50 -0.72 -17.73
N GLN A 392 -15.82 -0.95 -17.75
CA GLN A 392 -16.63 -0.70 -18.95
C GLN A 392 -16.61 0.77 -19.37
N LYS A 393 -16.65 1.71 -18.42
CA LYS A 393 -16.54 3.14 -18.74
C LYS A 393 -15.16 3.51 -19.24
N LEU A 394 -14.09 3.00 -18.63
CA LEU A 394 -12.72 3.21 -19.10
C LEU A 394 -12.49 2.69 -20.51
N GLY A 395 -13.14 1.59 -20.90
CA GLY A 395 -13.06 1.05 -22.26
C GLY A 395 -13.86 1.85 -23.30
N ASN A 396 -14.96 2.50 -22.90
CA ASN A 396 -15.94 3.08 -23.82
C ASN A 396 -16.03 4.62 -23.83
N ASP A 397 -15.56 5.29 -22.77
CA ASP A 397 -15.59 6.75 -22.63
C ASP A 397 -14.16 7.32 -22.61
N GLN A 398 -13.79 7.99 -23.70
CA GLN A 398 -12.47 8.58 -23.86
C GLN A 398 -12.15 9.64 -22.79
N SER A 399 -13.13 10.43 -22.36
CA SER A 399 -12.92 11.50 -21.37
C SER A 399 -12.65 10.93 -19.98
N VAL A 400 -13.33 9.84 -19.62
CA VAL A 400 -13.04 9.09 -18.38
C VAL A 400 -11.65 8.47 -18.46
N PHE A 401 -11.30 7.85 -19.59
CA PHE A 401 -9.98 7.23 -19.79
C PHE A 401 -8.83 8.25 -19.74
N ASP A 402 -8.96 9.42 -20.38
CA ASP A 402 -7.93 10.47 -20.35
C ASP A 402 -7.70 11.03 -18.94
N ARG A 403 -8.78 11.19 -18.16
CA ARG A 403 -8.68 11.55 -16.74
C ARG A 403 -7.96 10.47 -15.95
N TYR A 404 -8.32 9.20 -16.15
CA TYR A 404 -7.63 8.07 -15.51
C TYR A 404 -6.13 8.06 -15.83
N LYS A 405 -5.75 8.25 -17.10
CA LYS A 405 -4.33 8.32 -17.51
C LYS A 405 -3.58 9.48 -16.87
N THR A 406 -4.26 10.59 -16.59
CA THR A 406 -3.68 11.73 -15.86
C THR A 406 -3.44 11.38 -14.39
N TYR A 407 -4.43 10.75 -13.75
CA TYR A 407 -4.35 10.35 -12.34
C TYR A 407 -3.39 9.18 -12.09
N LEU A 408 -3.17 8.32 -13.09
CA LEU A 408 -2.23 7.19 -13.03
C LEU A 408 -0.83 7.60 -12.52
N THR A 409 -0.39 8.82 -12.86
CA THR A 409 0.88 9.42 -12.43
C THR A 409 0.67 10.63 -11.51
N VAL A 410 -0.45 10.67 -10.78
CA VAL A 410 -0.80 11.69 -9.78
C VAL A 410 -0.71 13.12 -10.33
N SER A 411 -1.34 13.34 -11.49
CA SER A 411 -1.39 14.64 -12.19
C SER A 411 -0.01 15.27 -12.39
N LYS A 412 1.02 14.43 -12.49
CA LYS A 412 2.36 14.84 -12.90
C LYS A 412 2.29 15.41 -14.31
N VAL A 413 2.83 16.61 -14.50
CA VAL A 413 3.03 17.18 -15.83
C VAL A 413 4.28 16.53 -16.43
N LEU A 414 4.09 15.65 -17.42
CA LEU A 414 5.20 15.06 -18.16
C LEU A 414 5.68 16.03 -19.23
N ASP A 415 6.95 16.46 -19.17
CA ASP A 415 7.57 17.11 -20.32
C ASP A 415 7.86 16.04 -21.40
N LYS A 416 7.50 16.33 -22.65
CA LYS A 416 7.50 15.32 -23.75
C LYS A 416 8.90 14.76 -24.07
N SER A 417 9.96 15.34 -23.52
CA SER A 417 11.35 14.92 -23.69
C SER A 417 11.82 13.79 -22.77
N GLU A 418 11.03 13.41 -21.75
CA GLU A 418 11.46 12.43 -20.73
C GLU A 418 10.88 11.02 -20.91
N LEU A 419 10.24 10.73 -22.05
CA LEU A 419 9.73 9.39 -22.42
C LEU A 419 10.86 8.40 -22.80
N GLY A 420 11.91 8.30 -22.00
CA GLY A 420 12.99 7.33 -22.17
C GLY A 420 12.89 6.21 -21.14
N ASN A 421 12.35 5.05 -21.56
CA ASN A 421 12.44 3.72 -20.93
C ASN A 421 12.73 3.68 -19.42
N ASP A 422 11.71 3.91 -18.58
CA ASP A 422 11.71 3.49 -17.17
C ASP A 422 11.46 1.97 -17.08
N ASP A 423 12.45 1.19 -17.48
CA ASP A 423 12.53 -0.27 -17.26
C ASP A 423 13.19 -0.64 -15.91
N ASP A 424 13.59 0.35 -15.11
CA ASP A 424 14.12 0.13 -13.77
C ASP A 424 12.99 0.09 -12.74
N ASP A 425 12.24 -1.02 -12.70
CA ASP A 425 11.42 -1.36 -11.53
C ASP A 425 12.33 -2.08 -10.52
N GLU A 426 12.89 -1.31 -9.59
CA GLU A 426 13.80 -1.77 -8.53
C GLU A 426 13.27 -2.84 -7.59
#